data_AF-A0A976IFU2-F1
#
_entry.id   AF-A0A976IFU2-F1
#
_cell.length_a   1.000
_cell.length_b   1.000
_cell.length_c   1.000
_cell.angle_alpha   90.00
_cell.angle_beta   90.00
_cell.angle_gamma   90.00
#
_symmetry.space_group_name_H-M   'P 1'
#
loop_
_entity.id
_entity.type
_entity.pdbx_description
1 polymer ?
#
loop_
_entity_poly.entity_id
_entity_poly.type
_entity_poly.pdbx_seq_one_letter_code
_entity_poly.pdbx_strand_id
1 'polypeptide(L)'
;MIDPHTKKLCVLSHFAFSTFGAGQHVCLGLRFAIMEMKMTLATLLSKFDVTTVDDPWLLTYEFSIMFPVKGPLNVTLTPVASLTSSGKENDL
;
A
#
# COMPACT_ATOMS: atom_id res chain seq x y z
N MET A 1 -4.11 -13.51 -10.82
CA MET A 1 -5.56 -13.28 -10.93
C MET A 1 -6.21 -14.59 -11.37
N ILE A 2 -7.24 -15.08 -10.68
CA ILE A 2 -7.94 -16.31 -11.10
C ILE A 2 -9.03 -15.91 -12.09
N ASP A 3 -9.07 -16.54 -13.25
CA ASP A 3 -10.14 -16.33 -14.21
C ASP A 3 -11.44 -16.96 -13.68
N PRO A 4 -12.55 -16.20 -13.60
CA PRO A 4 -13.78 -16.65 -12.95
C PRO A 4 -14.51 -17.78 -13.69
N HIS A 5 -14.27 -17.96 -14.99
CA HIS A 5 -14.93 -18.99 -15.79
C HIS A 5 -14.11 -20.27 -15.89
N THR A 6 -12.80 -20.15 -16.02
CA THR A 6 -11.89 -21.27 -16.25
C THR A 6 -11.25 -21.80 -14.96
N LYS A 7 -11.37 -21.06 -13.84
CA LYS A 7 -10.70 -21.34 -12.55
C LYS A 7 -9.19 -21.56 -12.69
N LYS A 8 -8.59 -21.13 -13.80
CA LYS A 8 -7.16 -21.22 -14.06
C LYS A 8 -6.47 -19.97 -13.53
N LEU A 9 -5.24 -20.15 -13.08
CA LEU A 9 -4.38 -19.04 -12.70
C LEU A 9 -3.96 -18.28 -13.96
N CYS A 10 -4.40 -17.03 -14.09
CA CYS A 10 -3.92 -16.15 -15.15
C CYS A 10 -2.50 -15.70 -14.80
N VAL A 11 -1.52 -16.19 -15.57
CA VAL A 11 -0.13 -15.73 -15.51
C VAL A 11 -0.04 -14.51 -16.43
N LEU A 12 0.11 -13.34 -15.82
CA LEU A 12 0.25 -12.09 -16.55
C LEU A 12 1.70 -11.92 -17.03
N SER A 13 1.87 -11.33 -18.21
CA SER A 13 3.17 -10.93 -18.71
C SER A 13 3.80 -9.90 -17.78
N HIS A 14 5.13 -9.92 -17.65
CA HIS A 14 5.88 -8.90 -16.90
C HIS A 14 5.66 -7.47 -17.43
N PHE A 15 5.16 -7.31 -18.66
CA PHE A 15 4.84 -6.01 -19.26
C PHE A 15 3.44 -5.49 -18.88
N ALA A 16 2.58 -6.32 -18.28
CA ALA A 16 1.24 -5.89 -17.86
C ALA A 16 1.28 -4.91 -16.67
N PHE A 17 2.39 -4.88 -15.91
CA PHE A 17 2.57 -4.00 -14.77
C PHE A 17 3.91 -3.28 -14.86
N SER A 18 3.90 -2.05 -15.40
CA SER A 18 5.11 -1.31 -15.79
C SER A 18 5.61 -0.30 -14.75
N THR A 19 5.06 -0.26 -13.54
CA THR A 19 5.43 0.72 -12.50
C THR A 19 6.92 0.67 -12.10
N PHE A 20 7.54 -0.50 -12.22
CA PHE A 20 8.97 -0.72 -11.99
C PHE A 20 9.76 -0.97 -13.29
N GLY A 21 9.16 -0.68 -14.45
CA GLY A 21 9.68 -1.08 -15.75
C GLY A 21 9.61 -2.60 -16.00
N ALA A 22 10.22 -3.05 -17.09
CA ALA A 22 10.31 -4.46 -17.47
C ALA A 22 11.56 -4.71 -18.33
N GLY A 23 11.95 -5.98 -18.49
CA GLY A 23 13.10 -6.38 -19.30
C GLY A 23 14.45 -6.11 -18.62
N GLN A 24 15.49 -5.83 -19.41
CA GLN A 24 16.87 -5.67 -18.92
C GLN A 24 17.07 -4.44 -18.00
N HIS A 25 16.22 -3.43 -18.13
CA HIS A 25 16.25 -2.20 -17.33
C HIS A 25 15.12 -2.16 -16.29
N VAL A 26 14.65 -3.32 -15.82
CA VAL A 26 13.73 -3.37 -14.68
C VAL A 26 14.37 -2.75 -13.44
N CYS A 27 13.58 -2.07 -12.62
CA CYS A 27 14.04 -1.45 -11.38
C CYS A 27 14.77 -2.49 -10.51
N LEU A 28 16.04 -2.22 -10.22
CA LEU A 28 16.86 -3.08 -9.36
C LEU A 28 16.26 -3.22 -7.94
N GLY A 29 15.54 -2.19 -7.50
CA GLY A 29 14.85 -2.14 -6.21
C GLY A 29 13.48 -2.80 -6.16
N LEU A 30 12.97 -3.40 -7.25
CA LEU A 30 11.60 -3.96 -7.32
C LEU A 30 11.30 -4.91 -6.16
N ARG A 31 12.20 -5.86 -5.88
CA ARG A 31 11.97 -6.86 -4.83
C ARG A 31 11.98 -6.24 -3.44
N PHE A 32 12.87 -5.28 -3.22
CA PHE A 32 12.99 -4.56 -1.97
C PHE A 32 11.76 -3.69 -1.71
N ALA A 33 11.37 -2.83 -2.66
CA ALA A 33 10.23 -1.93 -2.54
C ALA A 33 8.91 -2.68 -2.29
N ILE A 34 8.69 -3.81 -2.97
CA ILE A 34 7.50 -4.64 -2.75
C ILE A 34 7.49 -5.26 -1.35
N MET A 35 8.64 -5.68 -0.83
CA MET A 35 8.75 -6.22 0.53
C MET A 35 8.48 -5.13 1.56
N GLU A 36 9.08 -3.97 1.39
CA GLU A 36 8.90 -2.80 2.25
C GLU A 36 7.43 -2.37 2.31
N MET A 37 6.77 -2.20 1.15
CA MET A 37 5.34 -1.86 1.08
C MET A 37 4.45 -2.91 1.75
N LYS A 38 4.76 -4.20 1.59
CA LYS A 38 3.97 -5.27 2.23
C LYS A 38 4.15 -5.26 3.74
N MET A 39 5.36 -5.10 4.24
CA MET A 39 5.65 -5.11 5.67
C MET A 39 5.07 -3.89 6.38
N THR A 40 5.21 -2.71 5.76
CA THR A 40 4.62 -1.47 6.27
C THR A 40 3.09 -1.57 6.32
N LEU A 41 2.45 -2.00 5.23
CA LEU A 41 1.00 -2.17 5.17
C LEU A 41 0.49 -3.23 6.16
N ALA A 42 1.16 -4.38 6.25
CA ALA A 42 0.80 -5.43 7.20
C ALA A 42 0.88 -4.92 8.64
N THR A 43 1.93 -4.16 8.97
CA THR A 43 2.11 -3.61 10.33
C THR A 43 1.05 -2.57 10.66
N LEU A 44 0.75 -1.66 9.71
CA LEU A 44 -0.25 -0.62 9.89
C LEU A 44 -1.66 -1.22 10.05
N LEU A 45 -2.09 -2.07 9.11
CA LEU A 45 -3.43 -2.65 9.12
C LEU A 45 -3.66 -3.67 10.24
N SER A 46 -2.59 -4.28 10.78
CA SER A 46 -2.74 -5.19 11.94
C SER A 46 -3.01 -4.46 13.25
N LYS A 47 -2.67 -3.16 13.32
CA LYS A 47 -2.73 -2.37 14.56
C LYS A 47 -3.74 -1.23 14.49
N PHE A 48 -4.01 -0.70 13.31
CA PHE A 48 -4.84 0.47 13.11
C PHE A 48 -5.87 0.22 12.01
N ASP A 49 -7.08 0.69 12.25
CA ASP A 49 -8.09 0.93 11.24
C ASP A 49 -7.89 2.36 10.73
N VAL A 50 -7.81 2.49 9.40
CA VAL A 50 -7.33 3.70 8.72
C VAL A 50 -8.47 4.25 7.88
N THR A 51 -8.92 5.46 8.23
CA THR A 51 -10.01 6.16 7.51
C THR A 51 -9.51 7.48 6.96
N THR A 52 -9.90 7.81 5.73
CA THR A 52 -9.59 9.12 5.12
C THR A 52 -10.56 10.17 5.66
N VAL A 53 -10.04 11.36 5.98
CA VAL A 53 -10.88 12.49 6.41
C VAL A 53 -11.64 13.09 5.24
N ASP A 54 -10.96 13.21 4.10
CA ASP A 54 -11.51 13.75 2.86
C ASP A 54 -12.09 12.64 1.97
N ASP A 55 -12.96 13.01 1.03
CA ASP A 55 -13.54 12.09 0.05
C ASP A 55 -12.44 11.45 -0.83
N PRO A 56 -12.30 10.11 -0.82
CA PRO A 56 -11.24 9.42 -1.57
C PRO A 56 -11.26 9.68 -3.08
N TRP A 57 -12.44 10.01 -3.62
CA TRP A 57 -12.65 10.23 -5.05
C TRP A 57 -12.15 11.59 -5.55
N LEU A 58 -11.92 12.54 -4.64
CA LEU A 58 -11.35 13.85 -4.96
C LEU A 58 -9.82 13.86 -4.89
N LEU A 59 -9.22 12.77 -4.42
CA LEU A 59 -7.77 12.61 -4.39
C LEU A 59 -7.21 12.62 -5.81
N THR A 60 -6.37 13.62 -6.09
CA THR A 60 -5.71 13.76 -7.39
C THR A 60 -4.20 13.78 -7.21
N TYR A 61 -3.46 13.51 -8.28
CA TYR A 61 -1.99 13.56 -8.29
C TYR A 61 -1.51 14.88 -8.89
N GLU A 62 -0.39 15.37 -8.37
CA GLU A 62 0.31 16.50 -8.96
C GLU A 62 1.15 16.02 -10.16
N PHE A 63 1.22 16.85 -11.20
CA PHE A 63 2.04 16.56 -12.37
C PHE A 63 3.52 16.78 -12.04
N SER A 64 4.20 15.71 -11.64
CA SER A 64 5.63 15.68 -11.33
C SER A 64 6.21 14.32 -11.72
N ILE A 65 7.54 14.19 -11.69
CA ILE A 65 8.29 12.99 -12.10
C ILE A 65 7.79 11.73 -11.37
N MET A 66 7.37 11.87 -10.11
CA MET A 66 6.92 10.75 -9.26
C MET A 66 5.41 10.71 -9.02
N PHE A 67 4.62 11.59 -9.66
CA PHE A 67 3.17 11.73 -9.41
C PHE A 67 2.79 11.71 -7.91
N PRO A 68 3.26 12.67 -7.09
CA PRO A 68 2.86 12.73 -5.69
C PRO A 68 1.38 13.08 -5.56
N VAL A 69 0.78 12.73 -4.42
CA VAL A 69 -0.58 13.17 -4.09
C VAL A 69 -0.63 14.70 -4.05
N LYS A 70 -1.67 15.28 -4.64
CA LYS A 70 -1.89 16.73 -4.63
C LYS A 70 -2.37 17.17 -3.25
N GLY A 71 -1.51 17.88 -2.53
CA GLY A 71 -1.81 18.38 -1.18
C GLY A 71 -1.66 17.31 -0.09
N PRO A 72 -2.11 17.61 1.15
CA PRO A 72 -2.03 16.67 2.25
C PRO A 72 -3.05 15.53 2.13
N LEU A 73 -2.68 14.32 2.54
CA LEU A 73 -3.60 13.20 2.72
C LEU A 73 -3.85 12.99 4.20
N ASN A 74 -4.94 13.58 4.71
CA ASN A 74 -5.30 13.47 6.12
C ASN A 74 -6.00 12.14 6.40
N VAL A 75 -5.49 11.40 7.39
CA VAL A 75 -6.02 10.09 7.80
C VAL A 75 -6.25 10.06 9.30
N THR A 76 -7.34 9.42 9.72
CA THR A 76 -7.64 9.12 11.12
C THR A 76 -7.28 7.67 11.38
N LEU A 77 -6.46 7.46 12.42
CA LEU A 77 -6.00 6.13 12.85
C LEU A 77 -6.74 5.74 14.13
N THR A 78 -7.48 4.64 14.09
CA THR A 78 -8.15 4.06 15.26
C THR A 78 -7.47 2.73 15.61
N PRO A 79 -6.99 2.52 16.84
CA PRO A 79 -6.33 1.27 17.20
C PRO A 79 -7.31 0.08 17.14
N VAL A 80 -6.91 -1.00 16.48
CA VAL A 80 -7.70 -2.25 16.40
C VAL A 80 -7.46 -3.04 17.68
N ALA A 81 -8.54 -3.36 18.39
CA ALA A 81 -8.51 -3.96 19.73
C ALA A 81 -7.85 -5.37 19.82
N SER A 82 -7.42 -5.96 18.70
CA SER A 82 -6.97 -7.35 18.64
C SER A 82 -5.57 -7.62 19.21
N LEU A 83 -4.82 -6.62 19.71
CA LEU A 83 -3.51 -6.82 20.36
C LEU A 83 -3.28 -5.90 21.57
N THR A 84 -4.19 -5.87 22.53
CA THR A 84 -3.86 -5.45 23.90
C THR A 84 -3.11 -6.57 24.61
N SER A 85 -1.80 -6.70 24.36
CA SER A 85 -0.88 -7.38 25.28
C SER A 85 0.29 -6.44 25.61
N SER A 86 0.22 -5.88 26.81
CA SER A 86 1.30 -5.27 27.62
C SER A 86 2.15 -4.16 27.02
N GLY A 87 1.91 -2.97 27.57
CA GLY A 87 2.82 -1.82 27.55
C GLY A 87 2.18 -0.61 28.21
N LYS A 88 1.78 -0.74 29.49
CA LYS A 88 1.65 0.45 30.36
C LYS A 88 3.02 1.11 30.41
N GLU A 89 3.19 2.25 29.77
CA GLU A 89 4.11 3.28 30.25
C GLU A 89 3.23 4.44 30.68
N ASN A 90 3.18 4.61 32.00
CA ASN A 90 2.36 5.58 32.70
C ASN A 90 3.09 6.92 32.74
N ASP A 91 2.32 8.00 32.72
CA ASP A 91 2.54 9.28 33.42
C ASP A 91 3.95 9.91 33.41
N LEU A 92 4.07 11.00 32.65
CA LEU A 92 4.38 12.31 33.23
C LEU A 92 3.70 13.43 32.44
#